data_AF-A0A645J2X4-F1
#
_entry.id   AF-A0A645J2X4-F1
#
_cell.length_a   1.000
_cell.length_b   1.000
_cell.length_c   1.000
_cell.angle_alpha   90.00
_cell.angle_beta   90.00
_cell.angle_gamma   90.00
#
_symmetry.space_group_name_H-M   'P 1'
#
loop_
_entity.id
_entity.type
_entity.pdbx_description
1 polymer ?
#
loop_
_entity_poly.entity_id
_entity_poly.type
_entity_poly.pdbx_seq_one_letter_code
_entity_poly.pdbx_strand_id
1 'polypeptide(L)' 'MLTVTDRDKAEKIMVEMQKEVVDQAYFIHMYDKSASYAISKDLKGFSTNPAYPTVVRYFDLYK' A
#
# COMPACT_ATOMS: atom_id res chain seq x y z
N MET A 1 24.81 -4.72 -3.30
CA MET A 1 23.49 -4.28 -3.79
C MET A 1 23.08 -3.08 -2.95
N LEU A 2 23.30 -1.84 -3.44
CA LEU A 2 23.16 -0.62 -2.61
C LEU A 2 21.75 -0.42 -2.05
N THR A 3 20.72 -0.91 -2.76
CA THR A 3 19.32 -0.85 -2.32
C THR A 3 18.97 -1.78 -1.17
N VAL A 4 19.85 -2.74 -0.83
CA VAL A 4 19.60 -3.77 0.18
C VAL A 4 20.47 -3.58 1.43
N THR A 5 21.62 -2.93 1.29
CA THR A 5 22.60 -2.77 2.38
C THR A 5 22.61 -1.37 3.01
N ASP A 6 22.01 -0.37 2.35
CA ASP A 6 21.96 1.02 2.82
C ASP A 6 20.57 1.60 2.56
N ARG A 7 19.76 1.70 3.62
CA ARG A 7 18.36 2.11 3.54
C ARG A 7 18.21 3.56 3.08
N ASP A 8 18.99 4.48 3.64
CA ASP A 8 18.86 5.91 3.37
C ASP A 8 19.20 6.21 1.91
N LYS A 9 20.23 5.53 1.40
CA LYS A 9 20.59 5.61 -0.01
C LYS A 9 19.54 4.97 -0.92
N ALA A 10 18.95 3.84 -0.52
CA ALA A 10 17.87 3.19 -1.27
C ALA A 10 16.64 4.10 -1.40
N GLU A 11 16.25 4.76 -0.31
CA GLU A 11 15.14 5.71 -0.28
C GLU A 11 15.39 6.88 -1.24
N LYS A 12 16.57 7.49 -1.17
CA LYS A 12 16.95 8.59 -2.06
C LYS A 12 16.84 8.19 -3.54
N ILE A 13 17.38 7.02 -3.91
CA ILE A 13 17.31 6.51 -5.28
C ILE A 13 15.85 6.32 -5.72
N MET A 14 14.98 5.76 -4.87
CA MET A 14 13.58 5.57 -5.22
C MET A 14 12.83 6.89 -5.42
N VAL A 15 13.08 7.89 -4.58
CA VAL A 15 12.47 9.22 -4.73
C VAL A 15 12.92 9.89 -6.04
N GLU A 16 14.21 9.81 -6.37
CA GLU A 16 14.75 10.36 -7.62
C GLU A 16 14.15 9.67 -8.85
N MET A 17 14.07 8.34 -8.84
CA MET A 17 13.42 7.57 -9.92
C MET A 17 11.93 7.93 -10.08
N GLN A 18 11.17 8.04 -8.99
CA GLN A 18 9.75 8.40 -9.05
C GLN A 18 9.54 9.79 -9.65
N LYS A 19 10.42 10.76 -9.34
CA LYS A 19 10.37 12.10 -9.95
C LYS A 19 10.57 12.05 -11.46
N GLU A 20 11.59 11.32 -11.92
CA GLU A 20 11.86 11.18 -13.35
C GLU A 20 10.69 10.50 -14.08
N VAL A 21 10.10 9.47 -13.49
CA VAL A 21 8.90 8.81 -14.03
C VAL A 21 7.76 9.80 -14.14
N VAL A 22 7.47 10.60 -13.11
CA VAL A 22 6.39 11.60 -13.16
C VAL A 22 6.66 12.68 -14.21
N ASP A 23 7.90 13.15 -14.32
CA ASP A 23 8.29 14.19 -15.27
C ASP A 23 8.21 13.71 -16.74
N GLN A 24 8.48 12.42 -16.98
CA GLN A 24 8.50 11.84 -18.33
C GLN A 24 7.25 11.03 -18.69
N ALA A 25 6.37 10.70 -17.75
CA ALA A 25 5.24 9.83 -17.99
C ALA A 25 4.05 10.55 -18.65
N TYR A 26 3.54 9.95 -19.72
CA TYR A 26 2.22 10.25 -20.30
C TYR A 26 1.06 9.66 -19.47
N PHE A 27 1.19 9.59 -18.15
CA PHE A 27 0.19 8.98 -17.26
C PHE A 27 -0.34 10.02 -16.28
N ILE A 28 -1.66 10.16 -16.20
CA ILE A 28 -2.31 11.05 -15.24
C ILE A 28 -2.55 10.26 -13.96
N HIS A 29 -1.81 10.58 -12.91
CA HIS A 29 -2.02 10.04 -11.57
C HIS A 29 -3.25 10.70 -10.93
N MET A 30 -4.46 10.22 -11.29
CA MET A 30 -5.71 10.89 -10.90
C MET A 30 -6.01 10.82 -9.40
N TYR A 31 -5.76 9.69 -8.75
CA TYR A 31 -6.00 9.50 -7.32
C TYR A 31 -5.35 8.20 -6.81
N ASP A 32 -5.12 8.16 -5.50
CA ASP A 32 -4.76 6.93 -4.80
C ASP A 32 -6.01 6.14 -4.43
N LYS A 33 -6.12 4.90 -4.93
CA LYS A 33 -7.26 4.04 -4.64
C LYS A 33 -7.15 3.48 -3.22
N SER A 34 -8.05 3.89 -2.34
CA SER A 34 -8.27 3.22 -1.06
C SER A 34 -9.20 2.01 -1.22
N ALA A 35 -9.02 1.01 -0.35
CA ALA A 35 -9.95 -0.10 -0.25
C ALA A 35 -11.12 0.27 0.68
N SER A 36 -12.33 -0.15 0.33
CA SER A 36 -13.54 0.06 1.13
C SER A 36 -14.24 -1.26 1.38
N TYR A 37 -14.82 -1.41 2.58
CA TYR A 37 -15.44 -2.65 3.04
C TYR A 37 -16.84 -2.39 3.58
N ALA A 38 -17.79 -3.27 3.25
CA ALA A 38 -19.10 -3.34 3.89
C ALA A 38 -19.13 -4.58 4.78
N ILE A 39 -19.33 -4.38 6.09
CA ILE A 39 -19.20 -5.43 7.10
C ILE A 39 -20.48 -5.45 7.94
N SER A 40 -20.96 -6.65 8.30
CA SER A 40 -22.08 -6.78 9.24
C SER A 40 -21.71 -6.17 10.59
N LYS A 41 -22.63 -5.43 11.21
CA LYS A 41 -22.47 -4.88 12.58
C LYS A 41 -22.20 -5.97 13.64
N ASP A 42 -22.67 -7.18 13.36
CA ASP A 42 -22.55 -8.35 14.22
C ASP A 42 -21.21 -9.09 14.00
N LEU A 43 -20.47 -8.80 12.92
CA LEU A 43 -19.16 -9.41 12.68
C LEU A 43 -18.10 -8.73 13.54
N LYS A 44 -17.36 -9.52 14.30
CA LYS A 44 -16.22 -9.07 15.12
C LYS A 44 -14.91 -9.64 14.59
N GLY A 45 -13.81 -9.01 14.99
CA GLY A 45 -12.44 -9.41 14.61
C GLY A 45 -11.99 -9.02 13.20
N PHE A 46 -12.86 -8.35 12.42
CA PHE A 46 -12.45 -7.81 11.13
C PHE A 46 -11.39 -6.71 11.30
N SER A 47 -10.25 -6.88 10.61
CA SER A 47 -9.22 -5.86 10.46
C SER A 47 -8.54 -6.03 9.11
N THR A 48 -7.98 -4.93 8.60
CA THR A 48 -7.25 -4.89 7.32
C THR A 48 -5.80 -4.55 7.57
N ASN A 49 -4.89 -5.08 6.76
CA ASN A 49 -3.51 -4.60 6.72
C ASN A 49 -3.44 -3.30 5.89
N PRO A 50 -3.01 -2.15 6.45
CA PRO A 50 -2.93 -0.90 5.69
C PRO A 50 -2.05 -0.97 4.43
N ALA A 51 -0.99 -1.78 4.45
CA ALA A 51 -0.10 -1.99 3.30
C ALA A 51 -0.66 -2.99 2.28
N TYR A 52 -1.51 -3.91 2.74
CA TYR A 52 -2.13 -4.95 1.91
C TYR A 52 -3.61 -5.02 2.23
N PRO A 53 -4.39 -4.01 1.80
CA PRO A 53 -5.75 -3.84 2.28
C PRO A 53 -6.64 -5.04 1.94
N THR A 54 -6.32 -5.79 0.88
CA THR A 54 -7.03 -7.00 0.44
C THR A 54 -6.82 -8.23 1.32
N VAL A 55 -5.94 -8.17 2.31
CA VAL A 55 -5.66 -9.29 3.22
C VAL A 55 -6.60 -9.21 4.44
N VAL A 56 -7.50 -10.20 4.54
CA VAL A 56 -8.39 -10.41 5.70
C VAL A 56 -8.03 -11.73 6.37
N ARG A 57 -7.90 -11.74 7.70
CA ARG A 57 -7.59 -12.94 8.49
C ARG A 57 -8.87 -13.65 8.90
N TYR A 58 -9.19 -14.76 8.24
CA TYR A 58 -10.46 -15.47 8.44
C TYR A 58 -10.58 -16.19 9.80
N PHE A 59 -9.48 -16.54 10.45
CA PHE A 59 -9.49 -17.25 11.73
C PHE A 59 -9.82 -16.34 12.93
N ASP A 60 -9.74 -15.02 12.76
CA ASP A 60 -10.06 -14.03 13.81
C ASP A 60 -11.53 -13.57 13.74
N LEU A 61 -12.32 -14.08 12.77
CA LEU A 61 -13.69 -13.64 12.55
C LEU A 61 -14.70 -14.45 13.38
N TYR A 62 -15.58 -13.75 14.11
CA TYR A 62 -16.64 -14.36 14.90
C TYR A 62 -17.90 -13.48 14.95
N LYS A 63 -19.01 -14.06 15.43
CA LYS A 63 -20.29 -13.36 15.63
C LYS A 63 -20.49 -13.09 17.12
#